data_AF-J6DF81-F1
#
_entry.id   AF-J6DF81-F1
#
_cell.length_a   1.000
_cell.length_b   1.000
_cell.length_c   1.000
_cell.angle_alpha   90.00
_cell.angle_beta   90.00
_cell.angle_gamma   90.00
#
_symmetry.space_group_name_H-M   'P 1'
#
loop_
_entity.id
_entity.type
_entity.pdbx_description
1 polymer ?
#
loop_
_entity_poly.entity_id
_entity_poly.type
_entity_poly.pdbx_seq_one_letter_code
_entity_poly.pdbx_strand_id
1 'polypeptide(L)'
;MPKNIVVCCDGTGNEIGVNMSNVLKLYRMLEKDDDQVVYYDPGVGTLGQRKTWGRISQNAKGVLGLGTGYGLDDDVLGAYRFLAEHYSEGDQVFLFGFSRGAYSVRVLAGFIHLLGLLHQDQLNYVGYAFAAYKRAAMDGEDLSVAWHFRRIVGGRTIPIKFLGVWDTVASVIVPRPDRFYIPSLETLPYTLQNPSVEVFRQAIAIDEFRRMFRLRRWKEGQEFKPNRFSTSQPRKQDSRQVWFAGCHSDIGGGYPEDESGLSKFPLRWMIQQAKANGLSVNTSMFNHLVEGKARSDSEHEYAEPSVSAKLHVSATGAWRILEWVPKKMKWREWPKRKGLLGYYLPHCEPRVIPEGAKIHESALHRKEAVSSYRPQNLPAAYDLEM
;
A
#
# COMPACT_ATOMS: atom_id res chain seq x y z
N MET A 1 -10.48 -8.49 -27.04
CA MET A 1 -11.00 -7.19 -26.54
C MET A 1 -10.07 -6.73 -25.42
N PRO A 2 -9.96 -5.42 -25.15
CA PRO A 2 -9.21 -4.94 -23.98
C PRO A 2 -9.80 -5.49 -22.69
N LYS A 3 -8.94 -5.91 -21.75
CA LYS A 3 -9.34 -6.47 -20.45
C LYS A 3 -8.73 -5.71 -19.28
N ASN A 4 -9.24 -5.99 -18.09
CA ASN A 4 -8.64 -5.54 -16.84
C ASN A 4 -7.57 -6.54 -16.38
N ILE A 5 -6.42 -6.02 -15.94
CA ILE A 5 -5.38 -6.80 -15.27
C ILE A 5 -5.21 -6.25 -13.86
N VAL A 6 -5.59 -7.05 -12.87
CA VAL A 6 -5.62 -6.64 -11.47
C VAL A 6 -4.51 -7.33 -10.69
N VAL A 7 -3.68 -6.55 -10.02
CA VAL A 7 -2.61 -7.03 -9.13
C VAL A 7 -2.93 -6.61 -7.71
N CYS A 8 -2.99 -7.58 -6.80
CA CYS A 8 -3.26 -7.38 -5.39
C CYS A 8 -2.07 -7.87 -4.55
N CYS A 9 -1.33 -6.99 -3.89
CA CYS A 9 -0.21 -7.35 -3.02
C CYS A 9 -0.51 -7.05 -1.55
N ASP A 10 -0.47 -8.07 -0.70
CA ASP A 10 -0.76 -7.94 0.73
C ASP A 10 0.46 -7.52 1.57
N GLY A 11 0.20 -7.14 2.82
CA GLY A 11 1.22 -6.80 3.81
C GLY A 11 1.94 -8.02 4.40
N THR A 12 3.07 -7.77 5.09
CA THR A 12 3.80 -8.82 5.83
C THR A 12 2.93 -9.48 6.90
N GLY A 13 2.89 -10.81 6.90
CA GLY A 13 2.22 -11.58 7.96
C GLY A 13 0.70 -11.63 7.86
N ASN A 14 0.11 -11.10 6.78
CA ASN A 14 -1.28 -11.35 6.44
C ASN A 14 -1.33 -12.67 5.67
N GLU A 15 -1.72 -13.74 6.36
CA GLU A 15 -1.82 -15.06 5.75
C GLU A 15 -3.20 -15.26 5.10
N ILE A 16 -3.30 -16.15 4.11
CA ILE A 16 -4.60 -16.71 3.70
C ILE A 16 -5.11 -17.53 4.89
N GLY A 17 -5.92 -16.90 5.73
CA GLY A 17 -6.42 -17.46 6.98
C GLY A 17 -7.76 -16.83 7.37
N VAL A 18 -8.20 -17.09 8.61
CA VAL A 18 -9.52 -16.64 9.11
C VAL A 18 -9.62 -15.12 9.15
N ASN A 19 -8.54 -14.43 9.54
CA ASN A 19 -8.51 -12.97 9.61
C ASN A 19 -7.98 -12.40 8.29
N MET A 20 -8.85 -11.76 7.52
CA MET A 20 -8.50 -11.28 6.19
C MET A 20 -8.16 -9.80 6.16
N SER A 21 -7.13 -9.46 5.39
CA SER A 21 -6.88 -8.08 4.97
C SER A 21 -7.96 -7.58 4.01
N ASN A 22 -8.01 -6.28 3.82
CA ASN A 22 -8.83 -5.62 2.80
C ASN A 22 -8.35 -5.96 1.38
N VAL A 23 -7.07 -6.31 1.19
CA VAL A 23 -6.54 -6.78 -0.10
C VAL A 23 -7.12 -8.16 -0.42
N LEU A 24 -7.11 -9.09 0.54
CA LEU A 24 -7.67 -10.43 0.37
C LEU A 24 -9.21 -10.39 0.23
N LYS A 25 -9.89 -9.53 1.01
CA LYS A 25 -11.33 -9.28 0.83
C LYS A 25 -11.61 -8.75 -0.59
N LEU A 26 -10.83 -7.77 -1.08
CA LEU A 26 -10.93 -7.30 -2.47
C LEU A 26 -10.73 -8.45 -3.46
N TYR A 27 -9.65 -9.21 -3.34
CA TYR A 27 -9.37 -10.35 -4.23
C TYR A 27 -10.54 -11.35 -4.32
N ARG A 28 -11.20 -11.64 -3.18
CA ARG A 28 -12.39 -12.50 -3.13
C ARG A 28 -13.61 -11.90 -3.83
N MET A 29 -13.70 -10.58 -3.93
CA MET A 29 -14.80 -9.87 -4.59
C MET A 29 -14.55 -9.64 -6.08
N LEU A 30 -13.32 -9.75 -6.57
CA LEU A 30 -13.02 -9.56 -7.99
C LEU A 30 -13.58 -10.71 -8.83
N GLU A 31 -14.30 -10.36 -9.90
CA GLU A 31 -14.63 -11.29 -10.98
C GLU A 31 -13.34 -11.75 -11.68
N LYS A 32 -13.31 -13.03 -12.07
CA LYS A 32 -12.15 -13.71 -12.66
C LYS A 32 -12.61 -14.44 -13.92
N ASP A 33 -12.55 -13.75 -15.03
CA ASP A 33 -13.04 -14.17 -16.35
C ASP A 33 -12.11 -13.63 -17.45
N ASP A 34 -12.52 -13.79 -18.71
CA ASP A 34 -11.73 -13.37 -19.88
C ASP A 34 -11.54 -11.84 -19.96
N ASP A 35 -12.44 -11.06 -19.34
CA ASP A 35 -12.41 -9.59 -19.32
C ASP A 35 -11.69 -9.03 -18.07
N GLN A 36 -11.40 -9.86 -17.06
CA GLN A 36 -10.63 -9.48 -15.89
C GLN A 36 -9.76 -10.62 -15.32
N VAL A 37 -8.44 -10.50 -15.50
CA VAL A 37 -7.46 -11.42 -14.92
C VAL A 37 -6.87 -10.84 -13.63
N VAL A 38 -6.65 -11.69 -12.63
CA VAL A 38 -6.32 -11.26 -11.26
C VAL A 38 -5.13 -12.05 -10.71
N TYR A 39 -4.13 -11.32 -10.19
CA TYR A 39 -3.00 -11.85 -9.45
C TYR A 39 -3.07 -11.42 -7.99
N TYR A 40 -2.84 -12.36 -7.07
CA TYR A 40 -2.75 -12.09 -5.64
C TYR A 40 -1.42 -12.57 -5.08
N ASP A 41 -0.72 -11.67 -4.41
CA ASP A 41 0.48 -11.93 -3.67
C ASP A 41 0.20 -11.82 -2.16
N PRO A 42 0.39 -12.89 -1.37
CA PRO A 42 0.13 -12.89 0.06
C PRO A 42 1.23 -12.19 0.88
N GLY A 43 2.28 -11.68 0.26
CA GLY A 43 3.42 -11.04 0.89
C GLY A 43 4.42 -12.00 1.55
N VAL A 44 5.63 -11.48 1.79
CA VAL A 44 6.73 -12.22 2.45
C VAL A 44 6.33 -12.78 3.81
N GLY A 45 6.58 -14.09 4.01
CA GLY A 45 6.38 -14.81 5.25
C GLY A 45 5.18 -15.75 5.25
N THR A 46 4.36 -15.72 4.20
CA THR A 46 3.14 -16.54 4.10
C THR A 46 3.46 -17.94 3.54
N LEU A 47 2.84 -18.94 4.15
CA LEU A 47 3.04 -20.41 4.16
C LEU A 47 3.43 -21.20 2.88
N GLY A 48 3.67 -20.59 1.72
CA GLY A 48 3.97 -21.32 0.46
C GLY A 48 5.19 -22.25 0.50
N GLN A 49 6.08 -22.10 1.49
CA GLN A 49 7.30 -22.91 1.68
C GLN A 49 7.65 -23.04 3.19
N ARG A 50 6.74 -23.46 4.07
CA ARG A 50 7.09 -23.63 5.51
C ARG A 50 6.92 -25.07 6.00
N LYS A 51 8.07 -25.75 6.14
CA LYS A 51 8.25 -26.96 6.95
C LYS A 51 7.58 -26.77 8.31
N THR A 52 6.83 -27.79 8.69
CA THR A 52 5.78 -27.90 9.71
C THR A 52 6.17 -27.57 11.18
N TRP A 53 7.38 -27.08 11.44
CA TRP A 53 7.92 -26.93 12.80
C TRP A 53 8.48 -25.52 13.03
N GLY A 54 7.71 -24.65 13.68
CA GLY A 54 8.23 -23.38 14.21
C GLY A 54 7.29 -22.16 14.19
N ARG A 55 6.02 -22.29 14.59
CA ARG A 55 5.05 -21.16 14.66
C ARG A 55 5.46 -20.04 15.64
N ILE A 56 6.18 -20.35 16.72
CA ILE A 56 6.40 -19.40 17.84
C ILE A 56 7.68 -18.56 17.66
N SER A 57 8.73 -19.11 17.03
CA SER A 57 10.01 -18.40 16.81
C SER A 57 9.94 -17.30 15.72
N GLN A 58 8.95 -17.38 14.83
CA GLN A 58 8.90 -16.59 13.60
C GLN A 58 8.07 -15.31 13.71
N ASN A 59 7.15 -15.18 14.67
CA ASN A 59 6.43 -13.92 14.90
C ASN A 59 7.37 -12.80 15.36
N ALA A 60 8.39 -13.13 16.15
CA ALA A 60 9.46 -12.19 16.52
C ALA A 60 10.39 -11.86 15.33
N LYS A 61 10.73 -12.85 14.50
CA LYS A 61 11.56 -12.64 13.29
C LYS A 61 10.83 -11.87 12.18
N GLY A 62 9.52 -12.04 12.02
CA GLY A 62 8.69 -11.29 11.07
C GLY A 62 8.57 -9.82 11.46
N VAL A 63 8.42 -9.52 12.76
CA VAL A 63 8.38 -8.16 13.30
C VAL A 63 9.74 -7.45 13.19
N LEU A 64 10.85 -8.16 13.38
CA LEU A 64 12.22 -7.64 13.15
C LEU A 64 12.61 -7.62 11.64
N GLY A 65 11.97 -8.45 10.82
CA GLY A 65 12.16 -8.55 9.36
C GLY A 65 11.40 -7.50 8.55
N LEU A 66 10.50 -6.73 9.18
CA LEU A 66 9.85 -5.54 8.58
C LEU A 66 10.86 -4.48 8.09
N GLY A 67 12.11 -4.57 8.56
CA GLY A 67 13.20 -3.74 8.13
C GLY A 67 13.92 -4.24 6.88
N THR A 68 14.22 -5.53 6.79
CA THR A 68 15.04 -6.05 5.69
C THR A 68 14.23 -6.02 4.40
N GLY A 69 14.75 -5.46 3.30
CA GLY A 69 14.13 -5.54 1.95
C GLY A 69 13.98 -6.97 1.39
N TYR A 70 14.06 -7.98 2.24
CA TYR A 70 13.93 -9.40 1.96
C TYR A 70 12.51 -9.69 1.47
N GLY A 71 12.41 -10.23 0.26
CA GLY A 71 11.17 -10.61 -0.42
C GLY A 71 10.42 -9.49 -1.15
N LEU A 72 10.76 -8.20 -0.94
CA LEU A 72 10.18 -7.11 -1.76
C LEU A 72 10.52 -7.30 -3.25
N ASP A 73 11.76 -7.71 -3.53
CA ASP A 73 12.21 -8.02 -4.88
C ASP A 73 11.33 -9.11 -5.51
N ASP A 74 11.05 -10.18 -4.77
CA ASP A 74 10.26 -11.32 -5.25
C ASP A 74 8.80 -10.92 -5.49
N ASP A 75 8.18 -10.21 -4.55
CA ASP A 75 6.80 -9.69 -4.67
C ASP A 75 6.65 -8.83 -5.93
N VAL A 76 7.58 -7.88 -6.16
CA VAL A 76 7.54 -6.97 -7.31
C VAL A 76 7.82 -7.72 -8.62
N LEU A 77 8.83 -8.59 -8.64
CA LEU A 77 9.20 -9.34 -9.84
C LEU A 77 8.12 -10.36 -10.24
N GLY A 78 7.45 -10.99 -9.26
CA GLY A 78 6.31 -11.88 -9.51
C GLY A 78 5.15 -11.15 -10.18
N ALA A 79 4.72 -10.04 -9.58
CA ALA A 79 3.67 -9.20 -10.14
C ALA A 79 4.04 -8.61 -11.52
N TYR A 80 5.31 -8.22 -11.72
CA TYR A 80 5.78 -7.73 -13.02
C TYR A 80 5.74 -8.81 -14.11
N ARG A 81 6.16 -10.04 -13.80
CA ARG A 81 6.09 -11.18 -14.74
C ARG A 81 4.65 -11.46 -15.13
N PHE A 82 3.75 -11.55 -14.14
CA PHE A 82 2.33 -11.72 -14.40
C PHE A 82 1.78 -10.64 -15.33
N LEU A 83 2.09 -9.36 -15.07
CA LEU A 83 1.70 -8.26 -15.96
C LEU A 83 2.27 -8.41 -17.37
N ALA A 84 3.55 -8.74 -17.51
CA ALA A 84 4.20 -8.87 -18.81
C ALA A 84 3.64 -10.02 -19.67
N GLU A 85 3.28 -11.14 -19.03
CA GLU A 85 2.66 -12.32 -19.65
C GLU A 85 1.22 -12.05 -20.13
N HIS A 86 0.46 -11.26 -19.38
CA HIS A 86 -0.97 -11.09 -19.64
C HIS A 86 -1.31 -9.80 -20.40
N TYR A 87 -0.43 -8.80 -20.41
CA TYR A 87 -0.71 -7.48 -21.00
C TYR A 87 -0.69 -7.47 -22.53
N SER A 88 -1.83 -7.08 -23.09
CA SER A 88 -2.01 -6.69 -24.48
C SER A 88 -2.30 -5.19 -24.60
N GLU A 89 -2.03 -4.61 -25.76
CA GLU A 89 -2.27 -3.19 -26.00
C GLU A 89 -3.75 -2.84 -25.78
N GLY A 90 -4.01 -1.80 -24.98
CA GLY A 90 -5.36 -1.37 -24.61
C GLY A 90 -5.85 -1.90 -23.25
N ASP A 91 -5.19 -2.91 -22.68
CA ASP A 91 -5.56 -3.44 -21.36
C ASP A 91 -5.40 -2.39 -20.25
N GLN A 92 -6.26 -2.48 -19.22
CA GLN A 92 -6.25 -1.57 -18.09
C GLN A 92 -5.62 -2.21 -16.86
N VAL A 93 -4.55 -1.60 -16.34
CA VAL A 93 -3.83 -2.13 -15.18
C VAL A 93 -4.34 -1.50 -13.87
N PHE A 94 -4.81 -2.34 -12.96
CA PHE A 94 -5.25 -1.99 -11.62
C PHE A 94 -4.29 -2.58 -10.59
N LEU A 95 -3.76 -1.75 -9.71
CA LEU A 95 -2.81 -2.17 -8.69
C LEU A 95 -3.37 -1.86 -7.30
N PHE A 96 -3.36 -2.86 -6.43
CA PHE A 96 -3.84 -2.76 -5.06
C PHE A 96 -2.82 -3.27 -4.06
N GLY A 97 -2.67 -2.57 -2.93
CA GLY A 97 -1.91 -3.16 -1.84
C GLY A 97 -2.09 -2.51 -0.48
N PHE A 98 -1.71 -3.22 0.56
CA PHE A 98 -1.77 -2.76 1.95
C PHE A 98 -0.37 -2.76 2.58
N SER A 99 -0.05 -1.75 3.39
CA SER A 99 1.17 -1.72 4.21
C SER A 99 2.45 -1.79 3.36
N ARG A 100 3.24 -2.86 3.49
CA ARG A 100 4.36 -3.17 2.58
C ARG A 100 3.89 -3.54 1.18
N GLY A 101 2.83 -4.32 1.02
CA GLY A 101 2.26 -4.62 -0.29
C GLY A 101 1.83 -3.36 -1.05
N ALA A 102 1.36 -2.34 -0.33
CA ALA A 102 1.11 -1.01 -0.89
C ALA A 102 2.38 -0.34 -1.43
N TYR A 103 3.51 -0.54 -0.75
CA TYR A 103 4.81 -0.09 -1.24
C TYR A 103 5.27 -0.95 -2.43
N SER A 104 5.08 -2.27 -2.41
CA SER A 104 5.40 -3.17 -3.54
C SER A 104 4.68 -2.73 -4.82
N VAL A 105 3.38 -2.44 -4.78
CA VAL A 105 2.67 -1.98 -5.99
C VAL A 105 3.08 -0.57 -6.46
N ARG A 106 3.53 0.31 -5.56
CA ARG A 106 4.12 1.60 -5.95
C ARG A 106 5.48 1.42 -6.61
N VAL A 107 6.29 0.49 -6.10
CA VAL A 107 7.58 0.12 -6.70
C VAL A 107 7.36 -0.51 -8.07
N LEU A 108 6.38 -1.40 -8.21
CA LEU A 108 5.98 -1.98 -9.49
C LEU A 108 5.58 -0.88 -10.50
N ALA A 109 4.73 0.06 -10.11
CA ALA A 109 4.34 1.19 -10.95
C ALA A 109 5.55 2.06 -11.34
N GLY A 110 6.45 2.34 -10.40
CA GLY A 110 7.67 3.12 -10.66
C GLY A 110 8.66 2.39 -11.58
N PHE A 111 8.79 1.08 -11.41
CA PHE A 111 9.61 0.21 -12.24
C PHE A 111 9.08 0.18 -13.68
N ILE A 112 7.77 0.00 -13.87
CA ILE A 112 7.11 0.07 -15.17
C ILE A 112 7.27 1.45 -15.81
N HIS A 113 7.12 2.54 -15.04
CA HIS A 113 7.31 3.89 -15.56
C HIS A 113 8.73 4.09 -16.12
N LEU A 114 9.75 3.73 -15.34
CA LEU A 114 11.14 3.98 -15.72
C LEU A 114 11.65 3.01 -16.80
N LEU A 115 11.40 1.70 -16.65
CA LEU A 115 11.95 0.66 -17.52
C LEU A 115 11.00 0.22 -18.64
N GLY A 116 9.71 0.51 -18.50
CA GLY A 116 8.65 -0.03 -19.36
C GLY A 116 8.25 -1.44 -18.93
N LEU A 117 7.20 -1.98 -19.56
CA LEU A 117 6.81 -3.38 -19.44
C LEU A 117 7.47 -4.21 -20.55
N LEU A 118 8.27 -5.20 -20.18
CA LEU A 118 8.92 -6.11 -21.11
C LEU A 118 7.90 -6.93 -21.91
N HIS A 119 8.30 -7.42 -23.08
CA HIS A 119 7.57 -8.49 -23.74
C HIS A 119 7.73 -9.79 -22.94
N GLN A 120 6.73 -10.68 -23.00
CA GLN A 120 6.78 -11.97 -22.27
C GLN A 120 8.01 -12.81 -22.63
N ASP A 121 8.47 -12.75 -23.89
CA ASP A 121 9.66 -13.48 -24.36
C ASP A 121 10.99 -12.93 -23.81
N GLN A 122 10.96 -11.77 -23.15
CA GLN A 122 12.14 -11.08 -22.60
C GLN A 122 12.20 -11.16 -21.06
N LEU A 123 11.37 -12.00 -20.43
CA LEU A 123 11.32 -12.11 -18.97
C LEU A 123 12.60 -12.64 -18.33
N ASN A 124 13.51 -13.24 -19.10
CA ASN A 124 14.87 -13.54 -18.66
C ASN A 124 15.66 -12.29 -18.24
N TYR A 125 15.30 -11.10 -18.76
CA TYR A 125 15.98 -9.84 -18.43
C TYR A 125 15.40 -9.11 -17.21
N VAL A 126 14.26 -9.55 -16.67
CA VAL A 126 13.52 -8.79 -15.64
C VAL A 126 14.34 -8.53 -14.37
N GLY A 127 15.15 -9.49 -13.95
CA GLY A 127 16.03 -9.34 -12.78
C GLY A 127 17.10 -8.27 -13.00
N TYR A 128 17.70 -8.24 -14.19
CA TYR A 128 18.67 -7.21 -14.58
C TYR A 128 18.03 -5.82 -14.68
N ALA A 129 16.83 -5.75 -15.26
CA ALA A 129 16.05 -4.52 -15.35
C ALA A 129 15.76 -3.95 -13.95
N PHE A 130 15.37 -4.81 -13.02
CA PHE A 130 15.05 -4.41 -11.66
C PHE A 130 16.29 -3.99 -10.87
N ALA A 131 17.43 -4.66 -11.08
CA ALA A 131 18.71 -4.22 -10.53
C ALA A 131 19.11 -2.82 -11.03
N ALA A 132 18.93 -2.56 -12.34
CA ALA A 132 19.16 -1.23 -12.92
C ALA A 132 18.23 -0.16 -12.33
N TYR A 133 16.94 -0.48 -12.14
CA TYR A 133 15.97 0.38 -11.47
C TYR A 133 16.37 0.72 -10.03
N LYS A 134 16.80 -0.27 -9.24
CA LYS A 134 17.25 -0.03 -7.85
C LYS A 134 18.55 0.79 -7.80
N ARG A 135 19.47 0.58 -8.74
CA ARG A 135 20.71 1.34 -8.83
C ARG A 135 20.45 2.83 -9.11
N ALA A 136 19.46 3.16 -9.94
CA ALA A 136 19.06 4.55 -10.17
C ALA A 136 18.65 5.30 -8.88
N ALA A 137 18.21 4.58 -7.85
CA ALA A 137 17.95 5.14 -6.52
C ALA A 137 19.22 5.48 -5.74
N MET A 138 20.29 4.69 -5.94
CA MET A 138 21.55 4.78 -5.20
C MET A 138 22.47 5.87 -5.77
N ASP A 139 22.46 6.06 -7.09
CA ASP A 139 23.36 6.96 -7.82
C ASP A 139 22.80 8.40 -7.91
N GLY A 140 22.04 8.84 -6.90
CA GLY A 140 21.55 10.23 -6.80
C GLY A 140 20.55 10.65 -7.88
N GLU A 141 19.68 9.72 -8.31
CA GLU A 141 18.75 9.89 -9.44
C GLU A 141 19.42 9.96 -10.82
N ASP A 142 20.64 9.44 -11.00
CA ASP A 142 21.15 9.15 -12.33
C ASP A 142 20.33 8.02 -12.98
N LEU A 143 19.34 8.43 -13.78
CA LEU A 143 18.44 7.54 -14.50
C LEU A 143 19.07 6.98 -15.79
N SER A 144 20.30 7.37 -16.15
CA SER A 144 20.92 7.03 -17.44
C SER A 144 21.00 5.52 -17.68
N VAL A 145 21.38 4.75 -16.67
CA VAL A 145 21.48 3.28 -16.74
C VAL A 145 20.10 2.67 -17.03
N ALA A 146 19.08 3.12 -16.31
CA ALA A 146 17.71 2.64 -16.49
C ALA A 146 17.14 3.03 -17.86
N TRP A 147 17.42 4.25 -18.33
CA TRP A 147 17.02 4.69 -19.67
C TRP A 147 17.71 3.93 -20.79
N HIS A 148 19.00 3.67 -20.64
CA HIS A 148 19.76 2.90 -21.60
C HIS A 148 19.24 1.46 -21.67
N PHE A 149 19.00 0.83 -20.51
CA PHE A 149 18.42 -0.50 -20.44
C PHE A 149 17.06 -0.55 -21.14
N ARG A 150 16.16 0.39 -20.81
CA ARG A 150 14.84 0.51 -21.45
C ARG A 150 14.93 0.58 -22.97
N ARG A 151 15.90 1.33 -23.50
CA ARG A 151 16.13 1.48 -24.94
C ARG A 151 16.61 0.17 -25.58
N ILE A 152 17.47 -0.60 -24.90
CA ILE A 152 17.97 -1.89 -25.40
C ILE A 152 16.85 -2.91 -25.46
N VAL A 153 16.08 -3.06 -24.38
CA VAL A 153 15.07 -4.10 -24.27
C VAL A 153 13.74 -3.74 -24.94
N GLY A 154 13.55 -2.48 -25.34
CA GLY A 154 12.32 -2.03 -25.99
C GLY A 154 11.12 -1.97 -25.03
N GLY A 155 11.35 -1.54 -23.78
CA GLY A 155 10.31 -1.55 -22.75
C GLY A 155 9.06 -0.74 -23.15
N ARG A 156 7.89 -1.39 -23.12
CA ARG A 156 6.60 -0.80 -23.53
C ARG A 156 6.15 0.24 -22.53
N THR A 157 5.66 1.38 -23.01
CA THR A 157 5.01 2.37 -22.15
C THR A 157 3.58 1.93 -21.91
N ILE A 158 3.23 1.62 -20.65
CA ILE A 158 1.85 1.28 -20.30
C ILE A 158 1.36 2.24 -19.19
N PRO A 159 0.12 2.74 -19.28
CA PRO A 159 -0.50 3.50 -18.20
C PRO A 159 -0.96 2.55 -17.08
N ILE A 160 -0.93 3.03 -15.84
CA ILE A 160 -1.57 2.41 -14.70
C ILE A 160 -2.92 3.09 -14.52
N LYS A 161 -4.01 2.37 -14.79
CA LYS A 161 -5.37 2.91 -14.73
C LYS A 161 -5.71 3.35 -13.31
N PHE A 162 -5.43 2.49 -12.33
CA PHE A 162 -5.77 2.73 -10.94
C PHE A 162 -4.71 2.16 -10.00
N LEU A 163 -4.24 2.96 -9.05
CA LEU A 163 -3.35 2.54 -7.97
C LEU A 163 -4.03 2.84 -6.62
N GLY A 164 -4.59 1.80 -6.00
CA GLY A 164 -5.32 1.87 -4.74
C GLY A 164 -4.53 1.27 -3.60
N VAL A 165 -4.29 2.03 -2.53
CA VAL A 165 -3.46 1.56 -1.42
C VAL A 165 -4.07 1.83 -0.06
N TRP A 166 -3.91 0.87 0.86
CA TRP A 166 -4.21 1.05 2.28
C TRP A 166 -2.91 1.31 3.03
N ASP A 167 -2.88 2.44 3.74
CA ASP A 167 -1.89 2.85 4.73
C ASP A 167 -0.43 2.48 4.39
N THR A 168 0.10 3.01 3.28
CA THR A 168 1.45 2.70 2.82
C THR A 168 2.51 3.09 3.86
N VAL A 169 3.32 2.12 4.28
CA VAL A 169 4.45 2.33 5.20
C VAL A 169 5.79 1.99 4.54
N ALA A 170 6.84 2.70 4.95
CA ALA A 170 8.19 2.47 4.45
C ALA A 170 8.76 1.14 4.99
N SER A 171 9.10 0.20 4.10
CA SER A 171 9.83 -1.03 4.46
C SER A 171 10.88 -1.34 3.41
N VAL A 172 11.87 -0.45 3.28
CA VAL A 172 13.16 -0.84 2.73
C VAL A 172 14.23 -0.28 3.65
N ILE A 173 14.69 -1.11 4.58
CA ILE A 173 15.95 -0.88 5.24
C ILE A 173 16.99 -1.70 4.45
N VAL A 174 17.76 -1.01 3.61
CA VAL A 174 18.87 -1.63 2.87
C VAL A 174 20.12 -1.55 3.75
N PRO A 175 20.79 -2.67 4.05
CA PRO A 175 22.13 -2.63 4.61
C PRO A 175 23.04 -2.01 3.55
N ARG A 176 23.69 -0.90 3.88
CA ARG A 176 24.58 -0.18 2.96
C ARG A 176 26.03 -0.64 3.09
N PRO A 177 26.61 -1.40 2.15
CA PRO A 177 28.01 -1.82 2.24
C PRO A 177 28.96 -0.61 2.30
N ASP A 178 28.60 0.49 1.63
CA ASP A 178 29.29 1.80 1.64
C ASP A 178 29.26 2.51 3.01
N ARG A 179 28.43 2.04 3.95
CA ARG A 179 28.30 2.60 5.30
C ARG A 179 28.43 1.54 6.38
N PHE A 180 29.33 0.56 6.22
CA PHE A 180 29.51 -0.54 7.18
C PHE A 180 28.20 -1.27 7.51
N TYR A 181 27.35 -1.48 6.50
CA TYR A 181 26.03 -2.08 6.62
C TYR A 181 25.05 -1.31 7.51
N ILE A 182 25.33 -0.03 7.81
CA ILE A 182 24.39 0.83 8.54
C ILE A 182 23.09 0.91 7.73
N PRO A 183 21.95 0.50 8.32
CA PRO A 183 20.73 0.37 7.56
C PRO A 183 20.13 1.74 7.18
N SER A 184 19.73 1.95 5.92
CA SER A 184 19.10 3.20 5.46
C SER A 184 17.70 2.99 4.87
N LEU A 185 16.81 3.97 5.13
CA LEU A 185 15.52 4.06 4.45
C LEU A 185 15.73 4.60 3.04
N GLU A 186 15.66 3.72 2.05
CA GLU A 186 15.66 4.12 0.64
C GLU A 186 14.23 4.36 0.16
N THR A 187 14.10 5.34 -0.73
CA THR A 187 12.87 5.55 -1.49
C THR A 187 13.21 5.27 -2.94
N LEU A 188 12.58 4.25 -3.52
CA LEU A 188 12.85 3.91 -4.91
C LEU A 188 12.20 4.95 -5.85
N PRO A 189 12.77 5.20 -7.04
CA PRO A 189 12.28 6.20 -7.97
C PRO A 189 10.79 6.00 -8.29
N TYR A 190 10.07 7.11 -8.40
CA TYR A 190 8.65 7.15 -8.76
C TYR A 190 7.67 6.42 -7.82
N THR A 191 8.05 6.19 -6.56
CA THR A 191 7.16 5.57 -5.54
C THR A 191 6.28 6.57 -4.78
N LEU A 192 6.61 7.86 -4.83
CA LEU A 192 5.81 8.96 -4.23
C LEU A 192 5.21 9.89 -5.29
N GLN A 193 5.70 9.80 -6.52
CA GLN A 193 5.21 10.53 -7.68
C GLN A 193 5.34 9.65 -8.92
N ASN A 194 4.32 9.56 -9.76
CA ASN A 194 4.39 8.70 -10.94
C ASN A 194 3.46 9.20 -12.06
N PRO A 195 4.03 9.77 -13.15
CA PRO A 195 3.24 10.25 -14.28
C PRO A 195 2.50 9.16 -15.07
N SER A 196 2.84 7.88 -14.89
CA SER A 196 2.11 6.77 -15.51
C SER A 196 0.85 6.37 -14.75
N VAL A 197 0.61 6.87 -13.53
CA VAL A 197 -0.60 6.57 -12.76
C VAL A 197 -1.69 7.58 -13.12
N GLU A 198 -2.83 7.11 -13.64
CA GLU A 198 -3.97 7.97 -13.97
C GLU A 198 -4.76 8.33 -12.71
N VAL A 199 -5.16 7.32 -11.95
CA VAL A 199 -5.95 7.46 -10.72
C VAL A 199 -5.19 6.87 -9.53
N PHE A 200 -5.00 7.69 -8.50
CA PHE A 200 -4.37 7.27 -7.24
C PHE A 200 -5.34 7.42 -6.07
N ARG A 201 -5.44 6.39 -5.22
CA ARG A 201 -6.24 6.41 -4.00
C ARG A 201 -5.44 5.85 -2.83
N GLN A 202 -5.44 6.57 -1.71
CA GLN A 202 -4.85 6.07 -0.46
C GLN A 202 -5.80 6.27 0.71
N ALA A 203 -6.12 5.16 1.40
CA ALA A 203 -6.77 5.20 2.71
C ALA A 203 -5.69 5.26 3.81
N ILE A 204 -5.83 6.17 4.78
CA ILE A 204 -4.79 6.49 5.77
C ILE A 204 -5.33 6.36 7.19
N ALA A 205 -4.54 5.74 8.08
CA ALA A 205 -4.87 5.60 9.49
C ALA A 205 -4.64 6.90 10.26
N ILE A 206 -5.68 7.41 10.94
CA ILE A 206 -5.60 8.54 11.89
C ILE A 206 -4.90 8.11 13.19
N ASP A 207 -5.21 6.92 13.69
CA ASP A 207 -4.86 6.46 15.04
C ASP A 207 -3.65 5.52 15.05
N GLU A 208 -2.80 5.56 14.02
CA GLU A 208 -1.54 4.85 14.00
C GLU A 208 -0.39 5.74 14.49
N PHE A 209 0.34 5.26 15.50
CA PHE A 209 1.36 6.02 16.23
C PHE A 209 2.66 5.23 16.46
N ARG A 210 2.77 3.99 15.95
CA ARG A 210 4.03 3.25 16.01
C ARG A 210 5.08 3.94 15.18
N ARG A 211 6.23 4.20 15.78
CA ARG A 211 7.36 4.92 15.18
C ARG A 211 7.88 4.32 13.87
N MET A 212 7.70 3.02 13.66
CA MET A 212 8.19 2.27 12.49
C MET A 212 7.15 2.26 11.36
N PHE A 213 5.91 2.67 11.63
CA PHE A 213 4.80 2.71 10.67
C PHE A 213 4.64 4.12 10.09
N ARG A 214 5.75 4.66 9.56
CA ARG A 214 5.78 6.00 8.96
C ARG A 214 5.07 6.00 7.62
N LEU A 215 4.09 6.89 7.51
CA LEU A 215 3.24 7.05 6.36
C LEU A 215 4.03 7.56 5.15
N ARG A 216 3.90 6.89 4.01
CA ARG A 216 4.40 7.38 2.71
C ARG A 216 3.29 8.08 1.94
N ARG A 217 3.19 9.40 2.13
CA ARG A 217 2.22 10.25 1.41
C ARG A 217 2.59 10.37 -0.06
N TRP A 218 1.58 10.27 -0.91
CA TRP A 218 1.68 10.61 -2.32
C TRP A 218 1.83 12.12 -2.46
N LYS A 219 2.68 12.59 -3.38
CA LYS A 219 2.82 14.04 -3.63
C LYS A 219 1.55 14.55 -4.31
N GLU A 220 1.07 15.72 -3.91
CA GLU A 220 -0.13 16.32 -4.49
C GLU A 220 0.19 17.12 -5.76
N GLY A 221 -0.82 17.42 -6.57
CA GLY A 221 -0.67 18.28 -7.76
C GLY A 221 0.10 17.65 -8.92
N GLN A 222 0.18 16.32 -8.98
CA GLN A 222 0.88 15.62 -10.06
C GLN A 222 0.12 15.65 -11.39
N GLU A 223 0.88 15.42 -12.46
CA GLU A 223 0.38 15.28 -13.82
C GLU A 223 0.39 13.81 -14.27
N PHE A 224 -0.62 13.44 -15.06
CA PHE A 224 -0.69 12.20 -15.80
C PHE A 224 -0.13 12.39 -17.22
N LYS A 225 1.01 11.74 -17.47
CA LYS A 225 1.68 11.68 -18.77
C LYS A 225 2.44 10.35 -18.88
N PRO A 226 1.75 9.24 -19.21
CA PRO A 226 2.36 7.91 -19.20
C PRO A 226 3.45 7.79 -20.27
N ASN A 227 3.24 8.39 -21.45
CA ASN A 227 4.26 8.51 -22.49
C ASN A 227 4.91 9.89 -22.45
N ARG A 228 6.14 9.95 -21.92
CA ARG A 228 6.92 11.19 -21.86
C ARG A 228 7.22 11.82 -23.23
N PHE A 229 7.22 11.01 -24.28
CA PHE A 229 7.46 11.45 -25.66
C PHE A 229 6.17 11.88 -26.38
N SER A 230 5.00 11.70 -25.76
CA SER A 230 3.75 12.21 -26.34
C SER A 230 3.77 13.73 -26.41
N THR A 231 3.31 14.26 -27.54
CA THR A 231 3.08 15.70 -27.76
C THR A 231 1.78 16.20 -27.12
N SER A 232 0.91 15.29 -26.67
CA SER A 232 -0.31 15.64 -25.93
C SER A 232 0.04 16.39 -24.63
N GLN A 233 -0.75 17.40 -24.30
CA GLN A 233 -0.60 18.07 -23.01
C GLN A 233 -0.85 17.09 -21.85
N PRO A 234 -0.07 17.18 -20.76
CA PRO A 234 -0.33 16.40 -19.56
C PRO A 234 -1.72 16.74 -19.01
N ARG A 235 -2.40 15.73 -18.46
CA ARG A 235 -3.64 15.93 -17.71
C ARG A 235 -3.33 16.01 -16.22
N LYS A 236 -4.18 16.65 -15.43
CA LYS A 236 -4.07 16.57 -13.97
C LYS A 236 -4.31 15.11 -13.52
N GLN A 237 -3.43 14.57 -12.69
CA GLN A 237 -3.62 13.25 -12.09
C GLN A 237 -4.78 13.30 -11.09
N ASP A 238 -5.69 12.32 -11.15
CA ASP A 238 -6.75 12.19 -10.14
C ASP A 238 -6.19 11.45 -8.92
N SER A 239 -5.73 12.20 -7.92
CA SER A 239 -5.18 11.64 -6.68
C SER A 239 -6.04 12.03 -5.47
N ARG A 240 -6.34 11.06 -4.60
CA ARG A 240 -7.00 11.30 -3.31
C ARG A 240 -6.33 10.54 -2.18
N GLN A 241 -6.10 11.23 -1.07
CA GLN A 241 -5.57 10.66 0.17
C GLN A 241 -6.59 10.96 1.27
N VAL A 242 -7.25 9.92 1.78
CA VAL A 242 -8.39 10.06 2.69
C VAL A 242 -8.05 9.41 4.03
N TRP A 243 -8.30 10.14 5.11
CA TRP A 243 -8.02 9.72 6.47
C TRP A 243 -9.24 9.10 7.13
N PHE A 244 -9.04 7.97 7.79
CA PHE A 244 -10.06 7.16 8.43
C PHE A 244 -9.70 6.92 9.90
N ALA A 245 -10.71 6.83 10.75
CA ALA A 245 -10.54 6.42 12.14
C ALA A 245 -10.06 4.96 12.21
N GLY A 246 -9.09 4.69 13.08
CA GLY A 246 -8.44 3.38 13.18
C GLY A 246 -6.92 3.43 13.14
N CYS A 247 -6.29 2.39 13.69
CA CYS A 247 -4.86 2.14 13.51
C CYS A 247 -4.59 1.44 12.16
N HIS A 248 -3.33 1.09 11.87
CA HIS A 248 -2.92 0.52 10.57
C HIS A 248 -3.79 -0.65 10.06
N SER A 249 -4.09 -1.63 10.92
CA SER A 249 -4.90 -2.79 10.56
C SER A 249 -6.41 -2.54 10.65
N ASP A 250 -6.84 -1.46 11.31
CA ASP A 250 -8.21 -0.96 11.16
C ASP A 250 -8.42 -0.33 9.78
N ILE A 251 -7.36 0.00 9.04
CA ILE A 251 -7.46 0.53 7.67
C ILE A 251 -7.27 -0.55 6.62
N GLY A 252 -6.27 -1.40 6.81
CA GLY A 252 -5.95 -2.48 5.86
C GLY A 252 -6.58 -3.83 6.16
N GLY A 253 -7.33 -3.98 7.25
CA GLY A 253 -7.86 -5.26 7.71
C GLY A 253 -6.80 -6.14 8.41
N GLY A 254 -7.21 -7.37 8.76
CA GLY A 254 -6.37 -8.38 9.43
C GLY A 254 -6.69 -8.61 10.91
N TYR A 255 -7.61 -7.84 11.51
CA TYR A 255 -8.19 -8.18 12.81
C TYR A 255 -9.27 -9.27 12.68
N PRO A 256 -9.67 -9.93 13.79
CA PRO A 256 -10.83 -10.82 13.81
C PRO A 256 -12.06 -10.18 13.17
N GLU A 257 -12.87 -11.01 12.49
CA GLU A 257 -13.97 -10.50 11.67
C GLU A 257 -15.06 -9.80 12.50
N ASP A 258 -15.34 -10.29 13.71
CA ASP A 258 -16.24 -9.68 14.70
C ASP A 258 -15.74 -8.30 15.22
N GLU A 259 -14.44 -8.03 15.11
CA GLU A 259 -13.83 -6.74 15.47
C GLU A 259 -13.57 -5.83 14.24
N SER A 260 -13.92 -6.28 13.04
CA SER A 260 -13.48 -5.66 11.77
C SER A 260 -14.31 -4.45 11.30
N GLY A 261 -15.29 -3.99 12.07
CA GLY A 261 -16.24 -2.95 11.64
C GLY A 261 -15.62 -1.63 11.18
N LEU A 262 -14.49 -1.20 11.77
CA LEU A 262 -13.76 0.00 11.32
C LEU A 262 -13.12 -0.20 9.93
N SER A 263 -12.59 -1.39 9.66
CA SER A 263 -11.91 -1.71 8.39
C SER A 263 -12.82 -1.79 7.18
N LYS A 264 -14.14 -1.86 7.40
CA LYS A 264 -15.13 -1.88 6.33
C LYS A 264 -15.28 -0.52 5.64
N PHE A 265 -15.13 0.60 6.35
CA PHE A 265 -15.20 1.93 5.74
C PHE A 265 -14.13 2.15 4.64
N PRO A 266 -12.82 1.97 4.91
CA PRO A 266 -11.80 2.14 3.89
C PRO A 266 -11.83 1.06 2.80
N LEU A 267 -12.33 -0.14 3.10
CA LEU A 267 -12.59 -1.17 2.07
C LEU A 267 -13.69 -0.72 1.12
N ARG A 268 -14.83 -0.31 1.67
CA ARG A 268 -16.00 0.19 0.93
C ARG A 268 -15.63 1.35 0.02
N TRP A 269 -14.98 2.37 0.60
CA TRP A 269 -14.53 3.55 -0.15
C TRP A 269 -13.61 3.17 -1.30
N MET A 270 -12.57 2.35 -1.06
CA MET A 270 -11.63 1.96 -2.11
C MET A 270 -12.31 1.23 -3.26
N ILE A 271 -13.24 0.31 -2.95
CA ILE A 271 -13.96 -0.45 -3.97
C ILE A 271 -14.86 0.46 -4.79
N GLN A 272 -15.58 1.39 -4.16
CA GLN A 272 -16.42 2.35 -4.87
C GLN A 272 -15.59 3.23 -5.82
N GLN A 273 -14.42 3.71 -5.36
CA GLN A 273 -13.49 4.47 -6.20
C GLN A 273 -12.97 3.65 -7.39
N ALA A 274 -12.65 2.37 -7.18
CA ALA A 274 -12.14 1.50 -8.25
C ALA A 274 -13.24 1.08 -9.24
N LYS A 275 -14.45 0.76 -8.76
CA LYS A 275 -15.61 0.43 -9.61
C LYS A 275 -15.99 1.60 -10.52
N ALA A 276 -15.93 2.83 -10.00
CA ALA A 276 -16.14 4.04 -10.81
C ALA A 276 -15.10 4.21 -11.93
N ASN A 277 -13.99 3.47 -11.88
CA ASN A 277 -12.92 3.47 -12.87
C ASN A 277 -12.85 2.20 -13.73
N GLY A 278 -13.86 1.32 -13.65
CA GLY A 278 -14.00 0.14 -14.52
C GLY A 278 -13.62 -1.19 -13.88
N LEU A 279 -13.29 -1.24 -12.58
CA LEU A 279 -13.03 -2.50 -11.89
C LEU A 279 -14.30 -3.36 -11.80
N SER A 280 -14.23 -4.62 -12.24
CA SER A 280 -15.33 -5.58 -12.13
C SER A 280 -15.34 -6.26 -10.76
N VAL A 281 -16.49 -6.20 -10.08
CA VAL A 281 -16.65 -6.67 -8.69
C VAL A 281 -17.98 -7.40 -8.54
N ASN A 282 -17.92 -8.60 -7.96
CA ASN A 282 -19.09 -9.39 -7.61
C ASN A 282 -19.93 -8.69 -6.53
N THR A 283 -21.08 -8.16 -6.92
CA THR A 283 -21.93 -7.35 -6.03
C THR A 283 -22.47 -8.15 -4.84
N SER A 284 -22.74 -9.45 -5.01
CA SER A 284 -23.20 -10.30 -3.91
C SER A 284 -22.09 -10.54 -2.88
N MET A 285 -20.87 -10.80 -3.34
CA MET A 285 -19.71 -10.90 -2.44
C MET A 285 -19.36 -9.56 -1.77
N PHE A 286 -19.54 -8.44 -2.47
CA PHE A 286 -19.40 -7.11 -1.88
C PHE A 286 -20.38 -6.88 -0.74
N ASN A 287 -21.67 -7.12 -0.98
CA ASN A 287 -22.69 -7.02 0.05
C ASN A 287 -22.39 -7.90 1.27
N HIS A 288 -21.84 -9.10 1.04
CA HIS A 288 -21.49 -10.02 2.10
C HIS A 288 -20.25 -9.58 2.90
N LEU A 289 -19.13 -9.35 2.22
CA LEU A 289 -17.83 -9.09 2.87
C LEU A 289 -17.68 -7.65 3.38
N VAL A 290 -18.39 -6.69 2.79
CA VAL A 290 -18.25 -5.26 3.11
C VAL A 290 -19.41 -4.76 3.94
N GLU A 291 -20.65 -5.04 3.50
CA GLU A 291 -21.87 -4.56 4.16
C GLU A 291 -22.41 -5.53 5.21
N GLY A 292 -21.75 -6.67 5.43
CA GLY A 292 -22.14 -7.67 6.44
C GLY A 292 -23.47 -8.37 6.15
N LYS A 293 -23.98 -8.29 4.91
CA LYS A 293 -25.27 -8.91 4.57
C LYS A 293 -25.13 -10.43 4.51
N ALA A 294 -26.02 -11.12 5.23
CA ALA A 294 -26.06 -12.57 5.22
C ALA A 294 -26.29 -13.12 3.80
N ARG A 295 -25.70 -14.28 3.54
CA ARG A 295 -25.86 -15.01 2.28
C ARG A 295 -26.39 -16.40 2.61
N SER A 296 -27.47 -16.81 1.94
CA SER A 296 -28.11 -18.10 2.19
C SER A 296 -27.21 -19.31 1.89
N ASP A 297 -26.17 -19.11 1.08
CA ASP A 297 -25.19 -20.11 0.67
C ASP A 297 -23.86 -20.04 1.45
N SER A 298 -23.78 -19.23 2.52
CA SER A 298 -22.56 -19.05 3.33
C SER A 298 -22.84 -19.27 4.81
N GLU A 299 -22.03 -20.14 5.44
CA GLU A 299 -22.04 -20.34 6.90
C GLU A 299 -21.25 -19.25 7.65
N HIS A 300 -20.56 -18.36 6.94
CA HIS A 300 -19.72 -17.33 7.56
C HIS A 300 -20.45 -16.01 7.62
N GLU A 301 -20.45 -15.37 8.79
CA GLU A 301 -20.94 -14.01 8.98
C GLU A 301 -19.77 -13.00 8.96
N TYR A 302 -20.06 -11.79 8.50
CA TYR A 302 -19.09 -10.72 8.37
C TYR A 302 -19.63 -9.46 9.05
N ALA A 303 -18.78 -8.74 9.75
CA ALA A 303 -19.18 -7.50 10.41
C ALA A 303 -19.58 -6.43 9.38
N GLU A 304 -20.61 -5.65 9.71
CA GLU A 304 -20.98 -4.45 8.98
C GLU A 304 -20.07 -3.26 9.33
N PRO A 305 -20.02 -2.20 8.50
CA PRO A 305 -19.32 -0.97 8.84
C PRO A 305 -19.93 -0.32 10.09
N SER A 306 -19.13 -0.15 11.15
CA SER A 306 -19.62 0.38 12.42
C SER A 306 -18.69 1.45 12.99
N VAL A 307 -19.25 2.65 13.18
CA VAL A 307 -18.52 3.79 13.77
C VAL A 307 -18.23 3.60 15.25
N SER A 308 -18.93 2.68 15.93
CA SER A 308 -18.74 2.34 17.34
C SER A 308 -17.90 1.09 17.55
N ALA A 309 -17.47 0.41 16.46
CA ALA A 309 -16.60 -0.75 16.54
C ALA A 309 -15.32 -0.48 17.33
N LYS A 310 -14.71 -1.55 17.83
CA LYS A 310 -13.49 -1.50 18.65
C LYS A 310 -12.38 -0.75 17.93
N LEU A 311 -11.80 0.25 18.59
CA LEU A 311 -10.57 0.89 18.13
C LEU A 311 -9.38 0.11 18.68
N HIS A 312 -8.56 -0.42 17.79
CA HIS A 312 -7.42 -1.23 18.20
C HIS A 312 -6.20 -0.38 18.55
N VAL A 313 -5.43 -0.85 19.53
CA VAL A 313 -4.16 -0.25 19.95
C VAL A 313 -3.05 -1.08 19.34
N SER A 314 -2.31 -0.51 18.39
CA SER A 314 -1.32 -1.27 17.61
C SER A 314 0.07 -1.36 18.25
N ALA A 315 0.43 -0.43 19.15
CA ALA A 315 1.74 -0.45 19.85
C ALA A 315 1.74 -1.36 21.09
N THR A 316 1.57 -2.66 20.87
CA THR A 316 1.67 -3.70 21.91
C THR A 316 3.01 -4.43 21.86
N GLY A 317 3.39 -5.08 22.96
CA GLY A 317 4.60 -5.91 23.05
C GLY A 317 5.89 -5.19 22.61
N ALA A 318 6.62 -5.78 21.67
CA ALA A 318 7.89 -5.24 21.15
C ALA A 318 7.75 -3.83 20.55
N TRP A 319 6.59 -3.49 19.95
CA TRP A 319 6.36 -2.16 19.40
C TRP A 319 6.41 -1.08 20.47
N ARG A 320 5.88 -1.36 21.66
CA ARG A 320 5.90 -0.42 22.79
C ARG A 320 7.32 -0.16 23.30
N ILE A 321 8.20 -1.16 23.24
CA ILE A 321 9.62 -1.01 23.62
C ILE A 321 10.34 -0.10 22.61
N LEU A 322 10.09 -0.29 21.32
CA LEU A 322 10.73 0.51 20.28
C LEU A 322 10.41 2.00 20.40
N GLU A 323 9.28 2.40 20.96
CA GLU A 323 8.92 3.81 21.21
C GLU A 323 9.90 4.58 22.11
N TRP A 324 10.72 3.87 22.90
CA TRP A 324 11.71 4.44 23.80
C TRP A 324 13.09 4.61 23.17
N VAL A 325 13.31 4.11 21.95
CA VAL A 325 14.59 4.31 21.25
C VAL A 325 14.65 5.75 20.70
N PRO A 326 15.72 6.52 20.90
CA PRO A 326 15.80 7.86 20.32
C PRO A 326 15.82 7.86 18.77
N LYS A 327 15.24 8.89 18.14
CA LYS A 327 15.34 9.18 16.70
C LYS A 327 16.07 10.50 16.48
N LYS A 328 16.78 10.63 15.35
CA LYS A 328 17.36 11.93 14.94
C LYS A 328 16.24 12.95 14.72
N MET A 329 16.45 14.19 15.15
CA MET A 329 15.49 15.29 15.07
C MET A 329 14.95 15.55 13.65
N LYS A 330 15.75 15.31 12.61
CA LYS A 330 15.31 15.44 11.21
C LYS A 330 14.13 14.53 10.83
N TRP A 331 13.87 13.48 11.62
CA TRP A 331 12.78 12.53 11.42
C TRP A 331 11.59 12.79 12.36
N ARG A 332 11.55 13.95 13.03
CA ARG A 332 10.43 14.36 13.89
C ARG A 332 9.26 14.76 13.01
N GLU A 333 8.13 14.10 13.19
CA GLU A 333 6.89 14.47 12.50
C GLU A 333 6.03 15.35 13.42
N TRP A 334 5.94 15.05 14.71
CA TRP A 334 5.06 15.77 15.62
C TRP A 334 5.75 17.02 16.22
N PRO A 335 5.28 18.26 15.92
CA PRO A 335 5.99 19.48 16.30
C PRO A 335 6.20 19.64 17.81
N LYS A 336 5.25 19.11 18.63
CA LYS A 336 5.30 19.23 20.09
C LYS A 336 6.41 18.37 20.74
N ARG A 337 7.03 17.43 20.03
CA ARG A 337 8.12 16.60 20.60
C ARG A 337 9.40 17.40 20.74
N LYS A 338 9.84 17.60 21.98
CA LYS A 338 11.13 18.26 22.28
C LYS A 338 12.28 17.29 22.01
N GLY A 339 13.39 17.83 21.54
CA GLY A 339 14.63 17.08 21.35
C GLY A 339 15.75 17.57 22.26
N LEU A 340 16.74 16.72 22.47
CA LEU A 340 17.97 17.00 23.19
C LEU A 340 19.14 16.44 22.37
N LEU A 341 20.22 17.23 22.20
CA LEU A 341 21.44 16.81 21.50
C LEU A 341 21.20 16.25 20.08
N GLY A 342 20.21 16.77 19.36
CA GLY A 342 19.88 16.33 18.00
C GLY A 342 19.02 15.05 17.92
N TYR A 343 18.54 14.54 19.05
CA TYR A 343 17.65 13.39 19.14
C TYR A 343 16.34 13.72 19.87
N TYR A 344 15.28 12.93 19.63
CA TYR A 344 14.04 12.99 20.38
C TYR A 344 13.48 11.59 20.63
N LEU A 345 12.61 11.46 21.63
CA LEU A 345 11.85 10.25 21.90
C LEU A 345 10.50 10.31 21.17
N PRO A 346 10.17 9.33 20.30
CA PRO A 346 8.89 9.30 19.59
C PRO A 346 7.70 9.18 20.55
N HIS A 347 7.77 8.24 21.49
CA HIS A 347 6.77 8.04 22.55
C HIS A 347 5.32 8.01 22.02
N CYS A 348 5.03 7.13 21.05
CA CYS A 348 3.72 7.05 20.39
C CYS A 348 3.27 8.41 19.83
N GLU A 349 4.15 9.12 19.12
CA GLU A 349 3.75 10.38 18.49
C GLU A 349 2.67 10.16 17.41
N PRO A 350 1.61 10.98 17.39
CA PRO A 350 0.60 10.89 16.34
C PRO A 350 1.17 11.26 14.98
N ARG A 351 0.47 10.81 13.93
CA ARG A 351 0.67 11.32 12.58
C ARG A 351 0.17 12.74 12.47
N VAL A 352 0.93 13.58 11.75
CA VAL A 352 0.46 14.91 11.37
C VAL A 352 -0.48 14.79 10.19
N ILE A 353 -1.71 15.26 10.38
CA ILE A 353 -2.68 15.45 9.31
C ILE A 353 -2.54 16.90 8.82
N PRO A 354 -2.26 17.13 7.52
CA PRO A 354 -2.19 18.48 6.97
C PRO A 354 -3.52 19.22 7.07
N GLU A 355 -3.46 20.56 7.16
CA GLU A 355 -4.64 21.41 6.93
C GLU A 355 -5.17 21.19 5.51
N GLY A 356 -6.50 21.15 5.37
CA GLY A 356 -7.18 20.86 4.10
C GLY A 356 -7.13 19.38 3.68
N ALA A 357 -6.62 18.48 4.53
CA ALA A 357 -6.65 17.05 4.23
C ALA A 357 -8.09 16.53 4.13
N LYS A 358 -8.29 15.44 3.36
CA LYS A 358 -9.59 14.78 3.24
C LYS A 358 -9.82 13.82 4.39
N ILE A 359 -10.84 14.05 5.19
CA ILE A 359 -11.26 13.16 6.27
C ILE A 359 -12.55 12.46 5.85
N HIS A 360 -12.62 11.14 6.00
CA HIS A 360 -13.86 10.43 5.72
C HIS A 360 -14.90 10.73 6.80
N GLU A 361 -16.17 10.90 6.40
CA GLU A 361 -17.29 11.17 7.32
C GLU A 361 -17.41 10.17 8.50
N SER A 362 -17.04 8.91 8.31
CA SER A 362 -17.06 7.87 9.34
C SER A 362 -16.19 8.21 10.55
N ALA A 363 -15.10 8.96 10.37
CA ALA A 363 -14.26 9.41 11.47
C ALA A 363 -14.95 10.50 12.32
N LEU A 364 -15.74 11.36 11.68
CA LEU A 364 -16.51 12.41 12.37
C LEU A 364 -17.72 11.81 13.09
N HIS A 365 -18.47 10.94 12.41
CA HIS A 365 -19.56 10.19 13.03
C HIS A 365 -19.08 9.37 14.24
N ARG A 366 -17.87 8.78 14.18
CA ARG A 366 -17.27 8.13 15.36
C ARG A 366 -16.98 9.11 16.49
N LYS A 367 -16.43 10.28 16.20
CA LYS A 367 -16.14 11.32 17.21
C LYS A 367 -17.41 11.78 17.94
N GLU A 368 -18.53 11.82 17.23
CA GLU A 368 -19.86 12.12 17.76
C GLU A 368 -20.42 10.95 18.58
N ALA A 369 -20.41 9.73 18.03
CA ALA A 369 -21.00 8.54 18.65
C ALA A 369 -20.19 7.98 19.82
N VAL A 370 -18.87 8.15 19.84
CA VAL A 370 -17.96 7.58 20.84
C VAL A 370 -17.29 8.72 21.61
N SER A 371 -17.79 9.00 22.82
CA SER A 371 -17.34 10.13 23.65
C SER A 371 -15.86 10.08 24.02
N SER A 372 -15.27 8.88 24.12
CA SER A 372 -13.84 8.68 24.40
C SER A 372 -12.94 8.89 23.18
N TYR A 373 -13.48 8.93 21.96
CA TYR A 373 -12.71 9.13 20.75
C TYR A 373 -12.44 10.62 20.50
N ARG A 374 -11.22 11.06 20.86
CA ARG A 374 -10.76 12.45 20.74
C ARG A 374 -9.39 12.49 20.07
N PRO A 375 -9.31 12.25 18.74
CA PRO A 375 -8.03 12.28 18.02
C PRO A 375 -7.40 13.66 18.08
N GLN A 376 -6.19 13.73 18.65
CA GLN A 376 -5.46 14.99 18.88
C GLN A 376 -4.81 15.58 17.62
N ASN A 377 -4.84 14.84 16.52
CA ASN A 377 -4.20 15.16 15.25
C ASN A 377 -5.16 15.57 14.14
N LEU A 378 -6.45 15.71 14.44
CA LEU A 378 -7.38 16.33 13.49
C LEU A 378 -6.99 17.81 13.28
N PRO A 379 -6.90 18.26 12.02
CA PRO A 379 -6.60 19.65 11.69
C PRO A 379 -7.81 20.55 11.98
N ALA A 380 -7.59 21.87 11.99
CA ALA A 380 -8.67 22.82 12.19
C ALA A 380 -9.58 22.93 10.95
N ALA A 381 -8.97 22.88 9.75
CA ALA A 381 -9.65 22.85 8.47
C ALA A 381 -9.37 21.53 7.74
N TYR A 382 -10.43 20.91 7.22
CA TYR A 382 -10.36 19.69 6.44
C TYR A 382 -11.50 19.64 5.42
N ASP A 383 -11.30 18.86 4.37
CA ASP A 383 -12.35 18.51 3.41
C ASP A 383 -13.05 17.22 3.87
N LEU A 384 -14.36 17.15 3.68
CA LEU A 384 -15.11 15.92 3.92
C LEU A 384 -15.09 15.02 2.67
N GLU A 385 -14.73 13.75 2.84
CA GLU A 385 -14.98 12.70 1.86
C GLU A 385 -16.14 11.82 2.33
N MET A 386 -17.10 11.58 1.44
CA MET A 386 -18.26 10.71 1.67
C MET A 386 -17.97 9.27 1.29
#